data_AF-A0A520BNI0-F1
#
_entry.id   AF-A0A520BNI0-F1
#
_cell.length_a   1.000
_cell.length_b   1.000
_cell.length_c   1.000
_cell.angle_alpha   90.00
_cell.angle_beta   90.00
_cell.angle_gamma   90.00
#
_symmetry.space_group_name_H-M   'P 1'
#
loop_
_entity.id
_entity.type
_entity.pdbx_description
1 polymer ?
#
loop_
_entity_poly.entity_id
_entity_poly.type
_entity_poly.pdbx_seq_one_letter_code
_entity_poly.pdbx_strand_id
1 'polypeptide(L)'
;MQNQFLFCLFLPLSLGACGQTNTHSNDKKNTKPNVMDTTYTISNYQFNPSKRIVAVLQYFSKGKVGTSMGYFPDTSIKYDSTTLVVLGNEIVFKEHFPKEVDFSSLHYIGESDYSISLFSDKQYIYAYSPNFLPYQGAAKKVDISAYTRINDYIYENIIGELCFLNVTNGLKLVKIEGLPNLDKQTLKHVQGQYFTDKNGLYAFGVHYFGHMYSNNYSSKPISILVESSNGKIIKPIITRNYIVYGKSVYAKNHSIERLKLDVNKMMEIKWGTQHIYFVTDGTNLFENMHSSYREAEWNKDNHYANDFFKSGINILKIFSPLVSFLQASDKQTLYFGNIKKDKTAYTQKNGILIKTDQGYFFANNGRPNVKPEKIEKVIIYNETTKQNETFEEEQFLSIDERIFAYKGLIFINNIPLKEINGMNNLRFFTDKGIVTNFVTDGKTLVAFGNIGGYQTTKIDGSEKVVFEKWIKRDVTVANLRAINKNLLVDENNFYDCSNGSLQIIPFKKLGMPVKLLLPTEPMQYDFR
;
A
#
# COMPACT_ATOMS: atom_id res chain seq x y z
N MET A 1 -49.52 -39.49 29.70
CA MET A 1 -50.61 -38.49 29.64
C MET A 1 -50.12 -37.33 28.79
N GLN A 2 -50.78 -37.11 27.64
CA GLN A 2 -50.98 -35.88 26.84
C GLN A 2 -49.78 -34.91 26.66
N ASN A 3 -49.39 -34.46 25.47
CA ASN A 3 -50.02 -34.44 24.15
C ASN A 3 -48.96 -34.41 23.03
N GLN A 4 -49.33 -35.04 21.92
CA GLN A 4 -48.65 -35.04 20.62
C GLN A 4 -48.97 -33.77 19.79
N PHE A 5 -48.27 -33.70 18.65
CA PHE A 5 -48.51 -33.01 17.38
C PHE A 5 -47.79 -31.67 17.17
N LEU A 6 -47.34 -31.30 15.97
CA LEU A 6 -46.86 -31.95 14.74
C LEU A 6 -46.45 -30.77 13.83
N PHE A 7 -45.40 -30.97 13.04
CA PHE A 7 -45.05 -30.31 11.77
C PHE A 7 -46.05 -29.30 11.15
N CYS A 8 -45.53 -28.16 10.67
CA CYS A 8 -45.31 -27.94 9.23
C CYS A 8 -44.59 -26.61 8.91
N LEU A 9 -43.80 -26.65 7.83
CA LEU A 9 -43.15 -25.54 7.13
C LEU A 9 -44.11 -24.38 6.81
N PHE A 10 -43.59 -23.15 6.71
CA PHE A 10 -43.64 -22.28 5.52
C PHE A 10 -42.88 -20.96 5.79
N LEU A 11 -41.86 -20.67 4.97
CA LEU A 11 -41.41 -19.30 4.64
C LEU A 11 -42.52 -18.64 3.79
N PRO A 12 -42.81 -17.33 3.92
CA PRO A 12 -42.10 -16.35 3.08
C PRO A 12 -41.99 -14.88 3.60
N LEU A 13 -40.98 -14.18 3.07
CA LEU A 13 -40.91 -12.76 2.62
C LEU A 13 -41.76 -11.64 3.29
N SER A 14 -41.09 -10.57 3.74
CA SER A 14 -41.34 -9.15 3.36
C SER A 14 -40.25 -8.25 3.98
N LEU A 15 -39.46 -7.52 3.18
CA LEU A 15 -39.69 -6.14 2.70
C LEU A 15 -39.88 -5.10 3.83
N GLY A 16 -38.82 -4.35 4.09
CA GLY A 16 -38.84 -3.08 4.81
C GLY A 16 -38.03 -2.05 4.01
N ALA A 17 -38.60 -1.60 2.90
CA ALA A 17 -38.17 -0.39 2.22
C ALA A 17 -38.61 0.81 3.07
N CYS A 18 -37.67 1.65 3.51
CA CYS A 18 -37.98 3.06 3.72
C CYS A 18 -37.55 3.81 2.46
N GLY A 19 -38.43 3.77 1.47
CA GLY A 19 -38.55 4.88 0.55
C GLY A 19 -39.10 6.06 1.33
N GLN A 20 -38.28 7.07 1.59
CA GLN A 20 -38.81 8.41 1.77
C GLN A 20 -39.17 8.94 0.38
N THR A 21 -40.41 8.70 -0.02
CA THR A 21 -41.11 9.54 -0.97
C THR A 21 -41.09 10.96 -0.43
N ASN A 22 -40.23 11.81 -0.98
CA ASN A 22 -40.39 13.25 -0.85
C ASN A 22 -41.70 13.61 -1.54
N THR A 23 -42.71 13.93 -0.73
CA THR A 23 -43.83 14.73 -1.16
C THR A 23 -43.28 16.07 -1.64
N HIS A 24 -43.33 16.30 -2.95
CA HIS A 24 -43.09 17.61 -3.54
C HIS A 24 -44.18 18.57 -3.01
N SER A 25 -43.87 19.34 -1.97
CA SER A 25 -44.56 20.60 -1.76
C SER A 25 -44.04 21.57 -2.83
N ASN A 26 -44.95 22.00 -3.69
CA ASN A 26 -44.71 23.08 -4.64
C ASN A 26 -44.64 24.41 -3.90
N ASP A 27 -43.53 24.70 -3.23
CA ASP A 27 -43.18 26.06 -2.84
C ASP A 27 -42.17 26.62 -3.84
N LYS A 28 -42.70 27.25 -4.89
CA LYS A 28 -41.92 28.16 -5.75
C LYS A 28 -41.51 29.38 -4.91
N LYS A 29 -40.39 29.30 -4.20
CA LYS A 29 -39.67 30.46 -3.71
C LYS A 29 -38.32 30.58 -4.39
N ASN A 30 -38.21 31.65 -5.19
CA ASN A 30 -37.01 32.27 -5.74
C ASN A 30 -35.68 31.74 -5.15
N THR A 31 -35.08 30.77 -5.82
CA THR A 31 -33.67 30.47 -5.64
C THR A 31 -32.91 31.09 -6.80
N LYS A 32 -32.27 32.24 -6.53
CA LYS A 32 -30.99 32.52 -7.19
C LYS A 32 -30.15 31.23 -7.06
N PRO A 33 -29.43 30.79 -8.10
CA PRO A 33 -28.62 29.60 -7.98
C PRO A 33 -27.68 29.78 -6.77
N ASN A 34 -27.89 28.97 -5.73
CA ASN A 34 -26.91 28.84 -4.66
C ASN A 34 -25.65 28.33 -5.36
N VAL A 35 -24.71 29.23 -5.60
CA VAL A 35 -23.35 28.84 -5.97
C VAL A 35 -22.87 28.02 -4.79
N MET A 36 -22.90 26.69 -4.91
CA MET A 36 -22.29 25.83 -3.89
C MET A 36 -20.83 26.27 -3.79
N ASP A 37 -20.42 26.74 -2.60
CA ASP A 37 -19.02 26.98 -2.32
C ASP A 37 -18.24 25.72 -2.69
N THR A 38 -17.37 25.82 -3.69
CA THR A 38 -16.62 24.66 -4.16
C THR A 38 -15.59 24.32 -3.08
N THR A 39 -15.79 23.18 -2.40
CA THR A 39 -14.82 22.64 -1.46
C THR A 39 -13.96 21.59 -2.14
N TYR A 40 -12.68 21.57 -1.78
CA TYR A 40 -11.73 20.55 -2.21
C TYR A 40 -11.30 19.76 -0.99
N THR A 41 -11.15 18.44 -1.11
CA THR A 41 -10.57 17.62 -0.05
C THR A 41 -9.28 17.00 -0.56
N ILE A 42 -8.21 17.19 0.20
CA ILE A 42 -6.93 16.54 -0.07
C ILE A 42 -6.44 15.94 1.24
N SER A 43 -6.27 14.62 1.27
CA SER A 43 -5.90 13.91 2.51
C SER A 43 -6.87 14.29 3.66
N ASN A 44 -6.36 14.70 4.82
CA ASN A 44 -7.14 15.10 5.99
C ASN A 44 -7.63 16.56 5.96
N TYR A 45 -7.43 17.30 4.87
CA TYR A 45 -7.79 18.72 4.78
C TYR A 45 -8.96 18.95 3.84
N GLN A 46 -9.85 19.86 4.23
CA GLN A 46 -10.87 20.44 3.38
C GLN A 46 -10.59 21.92 3.18
N PHE A 47 -10.50 22.33 1.91
CA PHE A 47 -10.24 23.70 1.49
C PHE A 47 -11.54 24.34 1.03
N ASN A 48 -11.82 25.53 1.52
CA ASN A 48 -12.89 26.39 1.02
C ASN A 48 -12.30 27.73 0.57
N PRO A 49 -11.93 27.86 -0.72
CA PRO A 49 -11.29 29.07 -1.22
C PRO A 49 -12.15 30.32 -1.19
N SER A 50 -13.47 30.20 -1.44
CA SER A 50 -14.37 31.37 -1.39
C SER A 50 -14.49 31.95 0.01
N LYS A 51 -14.46 31.09 1.04
CA LYS A 51 -14.46 31.51 2.45
C LYS A 51 -13.08 31.74 3.03
N ARG A 52 -12.00 31.40 2.31
CA ARG A 52 -10.60 31.48 2.76
C ARG A 52 -10.37 30.68 4.05
N ILE A 53 -10.97 29.48 4.12
CA ILE A 53 -10.91 28.59 5.27
C ILE A 53 -10.26 27.26 4.88
N VAL A 54 -9.40 26.75 5.77
CA VAL A 54 -8.97 25.35 5.76
C VAL A 54 -9.56 24.68 7.00
N ALA A 55 -10.13 23.50 6.80
CA ALA A 55 -10.64 22.65 7.86
C ALA A 55 -9.87 21.32 7.90
N VAL A 56 -9.70 20.76 9.08
CA VAL A 56 -9.01 19.49 9.33
C VAL A 56 -10.02 18.44 9.76
N LEU A 57 -9.84 17.21 9.27
CA LEU A 57 -10.62 16.06 9.68
C LEU A 57 -10.30 15.67 11.13
N GLN A 58 -11.30 15.68 12.01
CA GLN A 58 -11.16 15.35 13.42
C GLN A 58 -12.22 14.34 13.87
N TYR A 59 -11.86 13.52 14.86
CA TYR A 59 -12.79 12.66 15.57
C TYR A 59 -13.53 13.45 16.64
N PHE A 60 -14.83 13.23 16.79
CA PHE A 60 -15.63 13.81 17.85
C PHE A 60 -16.65 12.80 18.39
N SER A 61 -16.93 12.88 19.69
CA SER A 61 -17.94 12.02 20.32
C SER A 61 -19.33 12.60 20.11
N LYS A 62 -20.27 11.77 19.60
CA LYS A 62 -21.71 12.07 19.63
C LYS A 62 -22.36 11.46 20.86
N GLY A 63 -21.91 11.86 22.05
CA GLY A 63 -22.44 11.36 23.32
C GLY A 63 -22.25 9.84 23.51
N LYS A 64 -23.24 9.17 24.13
CA LYS A 64 -23.18 7.72 24.49
C LYS A 64 -23.13 6.75 23.28
N VAL A 65 -23.20 7.23 22.04
CA VAL A 65 -23.50 6.39 20.85
C VAL A 65 -22.32 6.26 19.86
N GLY A 66 -21.11 6.68 20.25
CA GLY A 66 -19.87 6.39 19.51
C GLY A 66 -19.13 7.59 18.93
N THR A 67 -17.95 7.31 18.36
CA THR A 67 -17.05 8.30 17.75
C THR A 67 -17.42 8.53 16.28
N SER A 68 -17.57 9.80 15.89
CA SER A 68 -17.80 10.24 14.51
C SER A 68 -16.60 11.04 13.99
N MET A 69 -16.53 11.27 12.67
CA MET A 69 -15.50 12.12 12.04
C MET A 69 -16.14 13.31 11.32
N GLY A 70 -15.49 14.47 11.34
CA GLY A 70 -15.96 15.69 10.67
C GLY A 70 -14.84 16.68 10.40
N TYR A 71 -15.05 17.61 9.47
CA TYR A 71 -14.11 18.69 9.17
C TYR A 71 -14.39 19.91 10.03
N PHE A 72 -13.37 20.40 10.74
CA PHE A 72 -13.47 21.59 11.60
C PHE A 72 -12.42 22.61 11.19
N PRO A 73 -12.77 23.91 11.10
CA PRO A 73 -11.81 24.96 10.76
C PRO A 73 -10.57 24.93 11.67
N ASP A 74 -9.38 24.96 11.08
CA ASP A 74 -8.13 25.10 11.82
C ASP A 74 -7.71 26.56 11.82
N THR A 75 -7.86 27.22 12.97
CA THR A 75 -7.60 28.66 13.14
C THR A 75 -6.11 29.00 13.18
N SER A 76 -5.22 28.00 13.27
CA SER A 76 -3.77 28.22 13.20
C SER A 76 -3.31 28.53 11.78
N ILE A 77 -4.06 28.06 10.76
CA ILE A 77 -3.71 28.20 9.35
C ILE A 77 -4.14 29.58 8.84
N LYS A 78 -3.17 30.40 8.43
CA LYS A 78 -3.44 31.72 7.85
C LYS A 78 -3.48 31.63 6.33
N TYR A 79 -4.66 31.35 5.77
CA TYR A 79 -4.90 31.17 4.32
C TYR A 79 -4.13 32.18 3.43
N ASP A 80 -4.16 33.45 3.85
CA ASP A 80 -3.46 34.64 3.31
C ASP A 80 -2.01 34.48 2.90
N SER A 81 -1.31 33.78 3.77
CA SER A 81 0.13 33.91 3.91
C SER A 81 0.80 32.55 4.06
N THR A 82 0.00 31.49 4.22
CA THR A 82 0.48 30.14 4.43
C THR A 82 1.00 29.53 3.13
N THR A 83 1.70 28.41 3.27
CA THR A 83 2.14 27.59 2.16
C THR A 83 1.75 26.16 2.48
N LEU A 84 1.10 25.53 1.51
CA LEU A 84 0.85 24.10 1.54
C LEU A 84 2.14 23.39 1.15
N VAL A 85 2.69 22.60 2.06
CA VAL A 85 3.91 21.83 1.80
C VAL A 85 3.54 20.38 1.58
N VAL A 86 3.91 19.85 0.41
CA VAL A 86 3.93 18.40 0.18
C VAL A 86 5.26 17.91 0.73
N LEU A 87 5.23 17.17 1.84
CA LEU A 87 6.40 16.67 2.54
C LEU A 87 6.40 15.15 2.48
N GLY A 88 7.27 14.56 1.65
CA GLY A 88 7.26 13.11 1.47
C GLY A 88 5.93 12.61 0.90
N ASN A 89 5.20 11.82 1.68
CA ASN A 89 3.86 11.31 1.37
C ASN A 89 2.70 12.11 1.96
N GLU A 90 3.00 13.19 2.65
CA GLU A 90 2.03 13.97 3.41
C GLU A 90 1.86 15.36 2.82
N ILE A 91 0.76 15.98 3.20
CA ILE A 91 0.50 17.39 2.98
C ILE A 91 0.35 18.04 4.34
N VAL A 92 1.06 19.14 4.56
CA VAL A 92 1.10 19.85 5.84
C VAL A 92 1.19 21.36 5.61
N PHE A 93 0.79 22.15 6.60
CA PHE A 93 0.90 23.60 6.54
C PHE A 93 2.14 24.08 7.27
N LYS A 94 2.69 25.22 6.83
CA LYS A 94 3.89 25.81 7.46
C LYS A 94 3.71 26.03 8.97
N GLU A 95 2.49 26.34 9.42
CA GLU A 95 2.18 26.60 10.82
C GLU A 95 2.24 25.34 11.70
N HIS A 96 2.26 24.16 11.09
CA HIS A 96 2.38 22.89 11.80
C HIS A 96 3.84 22.47 12.04
N PHE A 97 4.81 23.22 11.54
CA PHE A 97 6.24 22.99 11.81
C PHE A 97 6.73 23.75 13.06
N PRO A 98 7.83 23.32 13.69
CA PRO A 98 8.52 24.11 14.71
C PRO A 98 8.86 25.53 14.22
N LYS A 99 8.78 26.53 15.09
CA LYS A 99 8.96 27.95 14.72
C LYS A 99 10.35 28.27 14.18
N GLU A 100 11.34 27.50 14.58
CA GLU A 100 12.75 27.64 14.19
C GLU A 100 13.08 27.08 12.80
N VAL A 101 12.16 26.38 12.14
CA VAL A 101 12.42 25.77 10.84
C VAL A 101 12.71 26.84 9.79
N ASP A 102 13.87 26.73 9.13
CA ASP A 102 14.17 27.53 7.94
C ASP A 102 13.48 26.94 6.71
N PHE A 103 12.27 27.42 6.44
CA PHE A 103 11.48 27.02 5.27
C PHE A 103 12.16 27.25 3.93
N SER A 104 13.13 28.17 3.84
CA SER A 104 13.86 28.42 2.59
C SER A 104 14.82 27.28 2.25
N SER A 105 15.37 26.62 3.27
CA SER A 105 16.35 25.52 3.13
C SER A 105 15.79 24.14 3.46
N LEU A 106 14.51 24.05 3.81
CA LEU A 106 13.79 22.82 4.13
C LEU A 106 13.95 21.76 3.03
N HIS A 107 14.43 20.59 3.44
CA HIS A 107 14.73 19.43 2.60
C HIS A 107 14.12 18.16 3.21
N TYR A 108 13.49 17.32 2.40
CA TYR A 108 12.92 16.06 2.86
C TYR A 108 13.97 14.94 2.83
N ILE A 109 14.15 14.26 3.96
CA ILE A 109 15.12 13.16 4.11
C ILE A 109 14.48 11.82 3.75
N GLY A 110 13.32 11.50 4.34
CA GLY A 110 12.69 10.18 4.24
C GLY A 110 11.72 9.92 5.38
N GLU A 111 11.41 8.64 5.60
CA GLU A 111 10.56 8.19 6.72
C GLU A 111 11.35 7.31 7.69
N SER A 112 11.02 7.43 8.98
CA SER A 112 11.35 6.46 10.02
C SER A 112 10.10 5.67 10.38
N ASP A 113 10.22 4.34 10.42
CA ASP A 113 9.19 3.40 10.89
C ASP A 113 7.78 3.68 10.36
N TYR A 114 7.68 4.03 9.06
CA TYR A 114 6.44 4.20 8.29
C TYR A 114 5.41 5.20 8.85
N SER A 115 5.79 6.05 9.81
CA SER A 115 4.85 6.95 10.51
C SER A 115 5.46 8.30 10.92
N ILE A 116 6.77 8.47 10.74
CA ILE A 116 7.50 9.67 11.12
C ILE A 116 8.29 10.16 9.91
N SER A 117 7.89 11.31 9.37
CA SER A 117 8.63 12.03 8.35
C SER A 117 9.89 12.67 8.93
N LEU A 118 11.00 12.54 8.21
CA LEU A 118 12.27 13.19 8.51
C LEU A 118 12.52 14.30 7.51
N PHE A 119 12.91 15.46 8.02
CA PHE A 119 13.32 16.58 7.20
C PHE A 119 14.46 17.34 7.86
N SER A 120 15.22 18.08 7.07
CA SER A 120 16.30 18.93 7.57
C SER A 120 16.20 20.33 7.04
N ASP A 121 16.82 21.24 7.77
CA ASP A 121 17.24 22.54 7.27
C ASP A 121 18.75 22.68 7.45
N LYS A 122 19.28 23.90 7.36
CA LYS A 122 20.72 24.15 7.53
C LYS A 122 21.27 23.78 8.92
N GLN A 123 20.45 23.78 9.96
CA GLN A 123 20.90 23.64 11.35
C GLN A 123 20.43 22.35 12.00
N TYR A 124 19.25 21.85 11.64
CA TYR A 124 18.61 20.77 12.36
C TYR A 124 18.08 19.68 11.43
N ILE A 125 18.08 18.45 11.95
CA ILE A 125 17.23 17.35 11.47
C ILE A 125 16.04 17.26 12.42
N TYR A 126 14.85 17.09 11.87
CA TYR A 126 13.60 16.98 12.60
C TYR A 126 12.95 15.63 12.32
N ALA A 127 12.33 15.06 13.36
CA ALA A 127 11.42 13.94 13.26
C ALA A 127 10.01 14.43 13.58
N TYR A 128 9.11 14.27 12.62
CA TYR A 128 7.76 14.82 12.65
C TYR A 128 6.73 13.75 12.27
N SER A 129 5.67 13.63 13.07
CA SER A 129 4.52 12.80 12.71
C SER A 129 3.27 13.68 12.65
N PRO A 130 2.49 13.65 11.57
CA PRO A 130 1.28 14.47 11.45
C PRO A 130 0.16 13.99 12.38
N ASN A 131 0.25 12.77 12.92
CA ASN A 131 -0.65 12.27 13.96
C ASN A 131 -0.37 12.92 15.33
N PHE A 132 0.67 13.78 15.44
CA PHE A 132 0.76 14.76 16.51
C PHE A 132 -0.27 15.88 16.27
N LEU A 133 -1.53 15.54 16.55
CA LEU A 133 -2.55 16.52 16.91
C LEU A 133 -2.00 17.42 18.05
N PRO A 134 -2.53 18.65 18.22
CA PRO A 134 -1.95 19.76 19.02
C PRO A 134 -1.63 19.50 20.50
N TYR A 135 -1.79 18.27 21.01
CA TYR A 135 -1.67 17.93 22.42
C TYR A 135 -0.54 16.96 22.79
N GLN A 136 0.34 16.54 21.88
CA GLN A 136 1.46 15.67 22.25
C GLN A 136 2.77 16.07 21.55
N GLY A 137 3.85 16.19 22.32
CA GLY A 137 5.25 16.17 21.86
C GLY A 137 5.82 17.43 21.17
N ALA A 138 6.93 17.96 21.69
CA ALA A 138 7.84 18.76 20.88
C ALA A 138 8.45 17.88 19.77
N ALA A 139 8.51 18.36 18.53
CA ALA A 139 9.25 17.67 17.46
C ALA A 139 10.65 17.33 17.97
N LYS A 140 11.06 16.06 17.85
CA LYS A 140 12.44 15.69 18.18
C LYS A 140 13.33 16.30 17.12
N LYS A 141 14.40 16.94 17.55
CA LYS A 141 15.40 17.50 16.64
C LYS A 141 16.82 17.19 17.07
N VAL A 142 17.72 17.18 16.11
CA VAL A 142 19.16 17.01 16.30
C VAL A 142 19.86 18.17 15.64
N ASP A 143 20.73 18.83 16.40
CA ASP A 143 21.60 19.89 15.88
C ASP A 143 22.71 19.26 15.03
N ILE A 144 22.81 19.72 13.78
CA ILE A 144 23.81 19.30 12.80
C ILE A 144 24.74 20.45 12.39
N SER A 145 24.68 21.60 13.05
CA SER A 145 25.50 22.78 12.71
C SER A 145 27.01 22.52 12.77
N ALA A 146 27.44 21.60 13.64
CA ALA A 146 28.84 21.20 13.79
C ALA A 146 29.26 20.04 12.87
N TYR A 147 28.41 19.65 11.92
CA TYR A 147 28.63 18.49 11.07
C TYR A 147 28.63 18.85 9.58
N THR A 148 29.51 18.17 8.83
CA THR A 148 29.46 18.16 7.37
C THR A 148 28.57 17.01 6.92
N ARG A 149 27.53 17.30 6.14
CA ARG A 149 26.65 16.27 5.57
C ARG A 149 27.38 15.50 4.46
N ILE A 150 27.50 14.18 4.61
CA ILE A 150 27.98 13.28 3.56
C ILE A 150 26.80 12.83 2.70
N ASN A 151 25.71 12.40 3.34
CA ASN A 151 24.40 12.16 2.73
C ASN A 151 23.29 12.38 3.78
N ASP A 152 22.02 12.19 3.44
CA ASP A 152 20.89 12.44 4.36
C ASP A 152 20.98 11.72 5.72
N TYR A 153 21.67 10.58 5.77
CA TYR A 153 21.78 9.72 6.96
C TYR A 153 23.21 9.63 7.51
N ILE A 154 24.21 10.24 6.87
CA ILE A 154 25.63 10.16 7.25
C ILE A 154 26.23 11.57 7.35
N TYR A 155 26.88 11.82 8.48
CA TYR A 155 27.43 13.11 8.85
C TYR A 155 28.86 12.92 9.37
N GLU A 156 29.74 13.87 9.06
CA GLU A 156 31.12 13.90 9.54
C GLU A 156 31.27 15.06 10.52
N ASN A 157 31.78 14.77 11.73
CA ASN A 157 32.04 15.82 12.71
C ASN A 157 33.36 16.55 12.42
N ILE A 158 33.63 17.62 13.17
CA ILE A 158 34.84 18.45 13.00
C ILE A 158 36.18 17.71 13.18
N ILE A 159 36.20 16.56 13.86
CA ILE A 159 37.40 15.73 14.06
C ILE A 159 37.50 14.58 13.05
N GLY A 160 36.61 14.53 12.04
CA GLY A 160 36.64 13.56 10.95
C GLY A 160 35.97 12.22 11.25
N GLU A 161 35.26 12.10 12.37
CA GLU A 161 34.51 10.89 12.69
C GLU A 161 33.17 10.85 11.95
N LEU A 162 32.86 9.69 11.37
CA LEU A 162 31.57 9.44 10.74
C LEU A 162 30.52 9.06 11.78
N CYS A 163 29.37 9.71 11.68
CA CYS A 163 28.17 9.43 12.45
C CYS A 163 27.01 9.11 11.51
N PHE A 164 26.17 8.15 11.87
CA PHE A 164 24.92 7.89 11.19
C PHE A 164 23.73 8.44 11.98
N LEU A 165 22.69 8.84 11.26
CA LEU A 165 21.41 9.23 11.84
C LEU A 165 20.67 7.98 12.32
N ASN A 166 20.66 7.78 13.64
CA ASN A 166 19.85 6.74 14.28
C ASN A 166 18.44 7.30 14.53
N VAL A 167 17.44 6.51 14.12
CA VAL A 167 16.01 6.85 14.27
C VAL A 167 15.26 5.83 15.12
N THR A 168 15.76 4.60 15.22
CA THR A 168 15.13 3.46 15.92
C THR A 168 15.11 3.65 17.44
N ASN A 169 16.18 4.21 18.03
CA ASN A 169 16.30 4.41 19.47
C ASN A 169 16.34 5.91 19.85
N GLY A 170 15.48 6.68 19.18
CA GLY A 170 15.43 8.14 19.25
C GLY A 170 16.28 8.82 18.17
N LEU A 171 15.92 10.07 17.84
CA LEU A 171 16.60 10.87 16.83
C LEU A 171 17.93 11.37 17.40
N LYS A 172 19.05 10.81 16.92
CA LYS A 172 20.41 11.22 17.30
C LYS A 172 21.44 10.79 16.27
N LEU A 173 22.57 11.51 16.23
CA LEU A 173 23.75 11.06 15.50
C LEU A 173 24.55 10.10 16.39
N VAL A 174 24.90 8.93 15.85
CA VAL A 174 25.68 7.89 16.55
C VAL A 174 26.93 7.59 15.75
N LYS A 175 28.07 7.55 16.43
CA LYS A 175 29.36 7.23 15.82
C LYS A 175 29.35 5.85 15.17
N ILE A 176 29.92 5.74 13.98
CA ILE A 176 30.15 4.48 13.30
C ILE A 176 31.51 3.93 13.78
N GLU A 177 31.48 2.84 14.54
CA GLU A 177 32.67 2.20 15.10
C GLU A 177 32.97 0.87 14.41
N GLY A 178 34.26 0.48 14.35
CA GLY A 178 34.67 -0.87 13.94
C GLY A 178 34.64 -1.16 12.43
N LEU A 179 34.49 -0.14 11.58
CA LEU A 179 34.42 -0.29 10.12
C LEU A 179 35.41 0.63 9.39
N PRO A 180 36.72 0.29 9.37
CA PRO A 180 37.76 1.18 8.84
C PRO A 180 37.72 1.38 7.32
N ASN A 181 37.06 0.49 6.58
CA ASN A 181 37.07 0.46 5.12
C ASN A 181 35.80 1.05 4.48
N LEU A 182 35.06 1.91 5.17
CA LEU A 182 33.88 2.57 4.59
C LEU A 182 34.29 3.58 3.52
N ASP A 183 33.72 3.43 2.33
CA ASP A 183 33.94 4.36 1.23
C ASP A 183 32.90 5.50 1.30
N LYS A 184 33.32 6.63 1.87
CA LYS A 184 32.46 7.82 2.05
C LYS A 184 31.77 8.27 0.76
N GLN A 185 32.44 8.11 -0.39
CA GLN A 185 31.96 8.60 -1.69
C GLN A 185 30.79 7.76 -2.25
N THR A 186 30.80 6.45 -2.00
CA THR A 186 29.78 5.52 -2.50
C THR A 186 28.80 5.05 -1.44
N LEU A 187 28.99 5.45 -0.17
CA LEU A 187 28.12 5.10 0.95
C LEU A 187 26.72 5.69 0.77
N LYS A 188 25.72 4.80 0.76
CA LYS A 188 24.30 5.13 0.61
C LYS A 188 23.48 4.46 1.70
N HIS A 189 22.44 5.17 2.14
CA HIS A 189 21.40 4.57 2.95
C HIS A 189 20.54 3.64 2.10
N VAL A 190 20.19 2.49 2.67
CA VAL A 190 19.34 1.49 2.01
C VAL A 190 17.93 1.58 2.62
N GLN A 191 17.81 1.20 3.89
CA GLN A 191 16.59 1.35 4.69
C GLN A 191 16.90 1.08 6.15
N GLY A 192 16.25 1.80 7.07
CA GLY A 192 16.43 1.60 8.51
C GLY A 192 17.90 1.74 8.89
N GLN A 193 18.48 0.71 9.48
CA GLN A 193 19.88 0.68 9.89
C GLN A 193 20.85 0.15 8.81
N TYR A 194 20.36 -0.18 7.61
CA TYR A 194 21.18 -0.76 6.53
C TYR A 194 21.75 0.31 5.59
N PHE A 195 23.00 0.11 5.20
CA PHE A 195 23.77 0.98 4.31
C PHE A 195 24.58 0.14 3.33
N THR A 196 24.88 0.67 2.14
CA THR A 196 25.76 0.02 1.18
C THR A 196 26.81 0.97 0.64
N ASP A 197 27.98 0.44 0.32
CA ASP A 197 29.01 1.13 -0.46
C ASP A 197 29.60 0.16 -1.50
N LYS A 198 30.71 0.54 -2.15
CA LYS A 198 31.41 -0.32 -3.10
C LYS A 198 32.01 -1.60 -2.50
N ASN A 199 32.19 -1.67 -1.18
CA ASN A 199 32.83 -2.76 -0.44
C ASN A 199 31.82 -3.73 0.18
N GLY A 200 30.56 -3.33 0.42
CA GLY A 200 29.55 -4.26 0.91
C GLY A 200 28.23 -3.67 1.39
N LEU A 201 27.45 -4.54 2.03
CA LEU A 201 26.26 -4.22 2.82
C LEU A 201 26.65 -4.13 4.29
N TYR A 202 26.19 -3.08 4.96
CA TYR A 202 26.44 -2.81 6.36
C TYR A 202 25.15 -2.63 7.12
N ALA A 203 25.24 -2.80 8.43
CA ALA A 203 24.20 -2.42 9.36
C ALA A 203 24.82 -1.66 10.54
N PHE A 204 24.31 -0.46 10.81
CA PHE A 204 24.87 0.44 11.82
C PHE A 204 24.01 0.50 13.09
N GLY A 205 24.65 0.39 14.25
CA GLY A 205 23.99 0.45 15.56
C GLY A 205 22.91 -0.61 15.77
N VAL A 206 23.11 -1.80 15.21
CA VAL A 206 22.25 -2.98 15.42
C VAL A 206 22.64 -3.72 16.69
N HIS A 207 21.68 -4.40 17.32
CA HIS A 207 21.99 -5.39 18.33
C HIS A 207 22.22 -6.74 17.64
N TYR A 208 23.37 -7.38 17.87
CA TYR A 208 23.72 -8.64 17.20
C TYR A 208 22.93 -9.83 17.78
N PHE A 209 22.14 -10.56 16.96
CA PHE A 209 21.59 -11.89 17.29
C PHE A 209 21.43 -12.83 16.09
N GLY A 210 21.82 -14.09 16.30
CA GLY A 210 21.03 -15.23 15.82
C GLY A 210 19.91 -15.54 16.81
N HIS A 211 18.69 -15.73 16.31
CA HIS A 211 17.41 -16.05 17.00
C HIS A 211 17.07 -15.30 18.31
N MET A 212 15.84 -14.78 18.40
CA MET A 212 15.28 -14.00 19.52
C MET A 212 15.32 -14.68 20.91
N TYR A 213 15.61 -15.99 20.97
CA TYR A 213 15.71 -16.79 22.19
C TYR A 213 17.16 -17.18 22.57
N SER A 214 18.16 -16.59 21.92
CA SER A 214 19.57 -16.85 22.21
C SER A 214 20.06 -16.06 23.43
N ASN A 215 20.79 -16.73 24.32
CA ASN A 215 21.37 -16.13 25.53
C ASN A 215 22.54 -15.16 25.25
N ASN A 216 23.00 -15.02 24.01
CA ASN A 216 24.19 -14.23 23.66
C ASN A 216 23.86 -12.75 23.41
N TYR A 217 23.21 -12.10 24.39
CA TYR A 217 22.72 -10.72 24.21
C TYR A 217 23.80 -9.66 24.26
N SER A 218 24.18 -9.10 23.09
CA SER A 218 25.00 -7.90 23.06
C SER A 218 24.19 -6.73 23.64
N SER A 219 24.55 -6.36 24.87
CA SER A 219 23.98 -5.20 25.57
C SER A 219 24.27 -3.88 24.86
N LYS A 220 25.27 -3.83 23.96
CA LYS A 220 25.64 -2.62 23.21
C LYS A 220 25.35 -2.77 21.71
N PRO A 221 24.71 -1.76 21.08
CA PRO A 221 24.60 -1.69 19.63
C PRO A 221 25.98 -1.60 18.98
N ILE A 222 26.18 -2.30 17.86
CA ILE A 222 27.43 -2.31 17.09
C ILE A 222 27.17 -2.02 15.62
N SER A 223 28.21 -1.61 14.89
CA SER A 223 28.17 -1.49 13.43
C SER A 223 28.93 -2.65 12.81
N ILE A 224 28.33 -3.32 11.82
CA ILE A 224 28.92 -4.52 11.20
C ILE A 224 28.86 -4.48 9.68
N LEU A 225 29.82 -5.16 9.05
CA LEU A 225 29.74 -5.57 7.65
C LEU A 225 28.88 -6.85 7.58
N VAL A 226 27.73 -6.76 6.94
CA VAL A 226 26.75 -7.85 6.79
C VAL A 226 27.18 -8.81 5.68
N GLU A 227 27.59 -8.25 4.54
CA GLU A 227 28.09 -9.02 3.40
C GLU A 227 29.10 -8.18 2.62
N SER A 228 30.29 -8.74 2.34
CA SER A 228 31.26 -8.13 1.43
C SER A 228 30.79 -8.25 -0.02
N SER A 229 30.91 -7.17 -0.78
CA SER A 229 30.70 -7.20 -2.24
C SER A 229 31.99 -7.47 -3.02
N ASN A 230 33.14 -7.51 -2.33
CA ASN A 230 34.47 -7.64 -2.93
C ASN A 230 34.71 -6.63 -4.07
N GLY A 231 34.31 -5.37 -3.86
CA GLY A 231 34.50 -4.27 -4.81
C GLY A 231 33.45 -4.19 -5.92
N LYS A 232 32.43 -5.07 -5.92
CA LYS A 232 31.34 -5.02 -6.90
C LYS A 232 30.23 -4.10 -6.40
N ILE A 233 29.71 -3.26 -7.29
CA ILE A 233 28.52 -2.46 -7.00
C ILE A 233 27.31 -3.38 -7.09
N ILE A 234 26.69 -3.69 -5.95
CA ILE A 234 25.47 -4.49 -5.86
C ILE A 234 24.33 -3.57 -5.46
N LYS A 235 23.26 -3.54 -6.27
CA LYS A 235 22.03 -2.83 -5.93
C LYS A 235 21.15 -3.73 -5.07
N PRO A 236 20.87 -3.40 -3.80
CA PRO A 236 19.98 -4.19 -2.97
C PRO A 236 18.55 -4.16 -3.52
N ILE A 237 17.83 -5.28 -3.37
CA ILE A 237 16.36 -5.32 -3.46
C ILE A 237 15.83 -5.27 -2.04
N ILE A 238 14.91 -4.36 -1.78
CA ILE A 238 14.47 -4.01 -0.43
C ILE A 238 12.94 -4.21 -0.46
N THR A 239 12.39 -4.99 0.48
CA THR A 239 10.94 -5.27 0.60
C THR A 239 10.42 -4.86 1.98
N ARG A 240 9.15 -5.03 2.36
CA ARG A 240 8.72 -4.61 3.71
C ARG A 240 9.50 -5.31 4.83
N ASN A 241 9.76 -6.60 4.68
CA ASN A 241 10.23 -7.45 5.76
C ASN A 241 11.58 -8.15 5.47
N TYR A 242 12.20 -7.96 4.29
CA TYR A 242 13.52 -8.49 3.98
C TYR A 242 14.34 -7.63 3.00
N ILE A 243 15.67 -7.86 2.96
CA ILE A 243 16.62 -7.29 2.00
C ILE A 243 17.27 -8.42 1.24
N VAL A 244 17.31 -8.33 -0.09
CA VAL A 244 18.15 -9.15 -0.94
C VAL A 244 19.41 -8.36 -1.28
N TYR A 245 20.58 -8.94 -1.02
CA TYR A 245 21.87 -8.40 -1.41
C TYR A 245 22.72 -9.51 -2.01
N GLY A 246 23.14 -9.33 -3.27
CA GLY A 246 23.89 -10.36 -4.00
C GLY A 246 23.06 -11.64 -4.14
N LYS A 247 23.51 -12.72 -3.49
CA LYS A 247 22.83 -14.03 -3.46
C LYS A 247 22.25 -14.36 -2.09
N SER A 248 22.09 -13.36 -1.23
CA SER A 248 21.64 -13.53 0.15
C SER A 248 20.37 -12.75 0.41
N VAL A 249 19.58 -13.25 1.35
CA VAL A 249 18.35 -12.66 1.81
C VAL A 249 18.45 -12.46 3.32
N TYR A 250 18.07 -11.28 3.81
CA TYR A 250 18.16 -10.90 5.21
C TYR A 250 16.80 -10.43 5.71
N ALA A 251 16.30 -10.96 6.82
CA ALA A 251 15.10 -10.45 7.46
C ALA A 251 15.31 -9.04 8.03
N LYS A 252 14.26 -8.22 8.01
CA LYS A 252 14.24 -6.86 8.57
C LYS A 252 13.69 -6.90 9.98
N ASN A 253 14.54 -7.23 10.95
CA ASN A 253 14.21 -7.06 12.37
C ASN A 253 15.39 -6.41 13.11
N HIS A 254 15.22 -6.21 14.41
CA HIS A 254 16.27 -5.74 15.34
C HIS A 254 17.55 -6.60 15.32
N SER A 255 17.50 -7.78 14.69
CA SER A 255 18.62 -8.68 14.47
C SER A 255 18.80 -8.99 12.97
N ILE A 256 20.05 -9.16 12.55
CA ILE A 256 20.40 -9.48 11.16
C ILE A 256 20.37 -11.00 11.00
N GLU A 257 19.23 -11.51 10.51
CA GLU A 257 19.04 -12.93 10.25
C GLU A 257 19.08 -13.20 8.74
N ARG A 258 20.01 -14.06 8.30
CA ARG A 258 20.07 -14.51 6.91
C ARG A 258 19.05 -15.62 6.69
N LEU A 259 18.08 -15.38 5.80
CA LEU A 259 17.12 -16.37 5.38
C LEU A 259 17.76 -17.32 4.36
N LYS A 260 17.63 -18.62 4.59
CA LYS A 260 18.12 -19.66 3.68
C LYS A 260 17.18 -19.77 2.47
N LEU A 261 17.29 -18.83 1.54
CA LEU A 261 16.46 -18.74 0.34
C LEU A 261 17.33 -18.60 -0.91
N ASP A 262 16.95 -19.31 -1.99
CA ASP A 262 17.48 -19.06 -3.34
C ASP A 262 16.81 -17.81 -3.94
N VAL A 263 17.58 -16.73 -4.01
CA VAL A 263 17.16 -15.42 -4.55
C VAL A 263 16.50 -15.53 -5.93
N ASN A 264 16.91 -16.49 -6.77
CA ASN A 264 16.41 -16.60 -8.14
C ASN A 264 15.04 -17.28 -8.24
N LYS A 265 14.53 -17.84 -7.13
CA LYS A 265 13.26 -18.58 -7.05
C LYS A 265 12.29 -18.01 -6.03
N MET A 266 12.66 -16.89 -5.39
CA MET A 266 11.87 -16.31 -4.31
C MET A 266 10.50 -15.84 -4.77
N MET A 267 9.52 -16.06 -3.91
CA MET A 267 8.18 -15.49 -4.02
C MET A 267 7.64 -15.12 -2.64
N GLU A 268 6.88 -14.04 -2.59
CA GLU A 268 6.11 -13.63 -1.42
C GLU A 268 4.64 -14.02 -1.63
N ILE A 269 4.03 -14.64 -0.62
CA ILE A 269 2.72 -15.27 -0.72
C ILE A 269 1.83 -14.74 0.38
N LYS A 270 0.67 -14.19 0.00
CA LYS A 270 -0.42 -13.93 0.93
C LYS A 270 -1.37 -15.13 0.95
N TRP A 271 -1.46 -15.80 2.08
CA TRP A 271 -2.27 -16.99 2.27
C TRP A 271 -3.45 -16.76 3.21
N GLY A 272 -4.60 -17.30 2.82
CA GLY A 272 -5.82 -17.30 3.60
C GLY A 272 -6.50 -15.95 3.79
N THR A 273 -7.70 -16.02 4.37
CA THR A 273 -8.47 -14.85 4.82
C THR A 273 -7.89 -14.20 6.07
N GLN A 274 -6.96 -14.87 6.76
CA GLN A 274 -6.24 -14.35 7.92
C GLN A 274 -5.04 -13.47 7.54
N HIS A 275 -4.79 -13.27 6.24
CA HIS A 275 -3.73 -12.40 5.72
C HIS A 275 -2.33 -12.77 6.23
N ILE A 276 -1.99 -14.06 6.17
CA ILE A 276 -0.69 -14.57 6.61
C ILE A 276 0.26 -14.47 5.43
N TYR A 277 1.45 -13.89 5.64
CA TYR A 277 2.43 -13.68 4.59
C TYR A 277 3.58 -14.67 4.72
N PHE A 278 3.95 -15.31 3.62
CA PHE A 278 5.10 -16.19 3.52
C PHE A 278 6.11 -15.67 2.52
N VAL A 279 7.37 -16.07 2.69
CA VAL A 279 8.37 -16.02 1.63
C VAL A 279 8.96 -17.40 1.44
N THR A 280 9.09 -17.85 0.20
CA THR A 280 9.60 -19.19 -0.14
C THR A 280 10.41 -19.17 -1.43
N ASP A 281 11.31 -20.14 -1.58
CA ASP A 281 12.02 -20.47 -2.82
C ASP A 281 11.58 -21.83 -3.41
N GLY A 282 10.47 -22.38 -2.90
CA GLY A 282 9.96 -23.72 -3.22
C GLY A 282 10.61 -24.87 -2.44
N THR A 283 11.66 -24.61 -1.65
CA THR A 283 12.30 -25.59 -0.75
C THR A 283 12.18 -25.17 0.71
N ASN A 284 12.46 -23.91 0.99
CA ASN A 284 12.41 -23.28 2.30
C ASN A 284 11.20 -22.35 2.37
N LEU A 285 10.58 -22.26 3.53
CA LEU A 285 9.40 -21.43 3.77
C LEU A 285 9.58 -20.66 5.08
N PHE A 286 9.39 -19.35 5.01
CA PHE A 286 9.45 -18.46 6.15
C PHE A 286 8.12 -17.73 6.28
N GLU A 287 7.63 -17.60 7.51
CA GLU A 287 6.39 -16.93 7.84
C GLU A 287 6.68 -15.55 8.41
N ASN A 288 5.89 -14.55 8.01
CA ASN A 288 5.90 -13.26 8.65
C ASN A 288 5.07 -13.32 9.93
N MET A 289 5.74 -13.18 11.07
CA MET A 289 5.09 -12.93 12.34
C MET A 289 5.66 -11.66 12.96
N HIS A 290 4.78 -10.76 13.41
CA HIS A 290 5.16 -9.50 14.06
C HIS A 290 6.13 -8.61 13.24
N SER A 291 5.93 -8.53 11.92
CA SER A 291 6.69 -7.65 10.99
C SER A 291 8.10 -8.13 10.63
N SER A 292 8.40 -9.42 10.80
CA SER A 292 9.64 -10.04 10.30
C SER A 292 9.39 -11.46 9.86
N TYR A 293 10.15 -11.90 8.86
CA TYR A 293 10.21 -13.31 8.48
C TYR A 293 11.07 -14.10 9.46
N ARG A 294 10.55 -15.27 9.86
CA ARG A 294 11.26 -16.29 10.64
C ARG A 294 10.90 -17.66 10.10
N GLU A 295 11.70 -18.67 10.43
CA GLU A 295 11.35 -20.05 10.08
C GLU A 295 9.96 -20.35 10.64
N ALA A 296 9.04 -20.80 9.78
CA ALA A 296 7.64 -20.92 10.14
C ALA A 296 7.48 -21.88 11.33
N GLU A 297 6.83 -21.44 12.42
CA GLU A 297 6.58 -22.28 13.60
C GLU A 297 5.69 -23.49 13.27
N TRP A 298 5.05 -23.48 12.09
CA TRP A 298 4.17 -24.52 11.55
C TRP A 298 4.92 -25.69 10.90
N ASN A 299 6.22 -25.82 11.15
CA ASN A 299 6.97 -27.06 10.94
C ASN A 299 6.53 -28.21 11.89
N LYS A 300 5.47 -28.02 12.69
CA LYS A 300 4.82 -29.06 13.52
C LYS A 300 3.67 -29.71 12.73
N ASP A 301 3.45 -31.01 12.95
CA ASP A 301 2.60 -31.89 12.13
C ASP A 301 1.18 -31.37 11.81
N ASN A 302 0.67 -31.71 10.62
CA ASN A 302 -0.70 -31.47 10.08
C ASN A 302 -1.01 -30.14 9.33
N HIS A 303 -0.03 -29.53 8.67
CA HIS A 303 -0.25 -28.33 7.83
C HIS A 303 -0.02 -28.59 6.34
N TYR A 304 -1.08 -28.91 5.59
CA TYR A 304 -1.02 -29.24 4.16
C TYR A 304 -0.48 -28.12 3.25
N ALA A 305 -0.57 -26.85 3.66
CA ALA A 305 0.09 -25.78 2.92
C ALA A 305 1.62 -25.99 2.88
N ASN A 306 2.22 -26.34 4.01
CA ASN A 306 3.66 -26.64 4.10
C ASN A 306 4.04 -27.86 3.28
N ASP A 307 3.24 -28.93 3.33
CA ASP A 307 3.47 -30.12 2.52
C ASP A 307 3.38 -29.81 1.02
N PHE A 308 2.42 -28.97 0.64
CA PHE A 308 2.27 -28.52 -0.75
C PHE A 308 3.53 -27.77 -1.21
N PHE A 309 4.03 -26.81 -0.42
CA PHE A 309 5.27 -26.08 -0.77
C PHE A 309 6.50 -27.00 -0.75
N LYS A 310 6.65 -27.87 0.25
CA LYS A 310 7.80 -28.79 0.38
C LYS A 310 7.81 -29.94 -0.62
N SER A 311 6.69 -30.22 -1.28
CA SER A 311 6.59 -31.29 -2.29
C SER A 311 7.34 -30.98 -3.60
N GLY A 312 8.07 -29.85 -3.66
CA GLY A 312 8.86 -29.46 -4.83
C GLY A 312 8.01 -28.84 -5.94
N ILE A 313 6.78 -28.41 -5.64
CA ILE A 313 5.91 -27.70 -6.58
C ILE A 313 6.45 -26.28 -6.76
N ASN A 314 6.75 -25.91 -8.00
CA ASN A 314 7.17 -24.56 -8.31
C ASN A 314 5.95 -23.67 -8.58
N ILE A 315 5.70 -22.72 -7.67
CA ILE A 315 4.59 -21.79 -7.79
C ILE A 315 4.99 -20.65 -8.73
N LEU A 316 4.11 -20.34 -9.67
CA LEU A 316 4.35 -19.29 -10.65
C LEU A 316 3.53 -18.04 -10.33
N LYS A 317 2.30 -18.22 -9.83
CA LYS A 317 1.37 -17.12 -9.53
C LYS A 317 0.33 -17.52 -8.50
N ILE A 318 -0.10 -16.54 -7.70
CA ILE A 318 -1.22 -16.69 -6.76
C ILE A 318 -2.24 -15.60 -7.06
N PHE A 319 -3.50 -16.01 -7.19
CA PHE A 319 -4.61 -15.09 -7.42
C PHE A 319 -5.17 -14.61 -6.09
N SER A 320 -5.68 -13.39 -6.06
CA SER A 320 -6.23 -12.80 -4.84
C SER A 320 -7.34 -13.68 -4.24
N PRO A 321 -7.37 -13.87 -2.90
CA PRO A 321 -8.43 -14.62 -2.20
C PRO A 321 -9.80 -13.95 -2.30
N LEU A 322 -9.88 -12.66 -2.68
CA LEU A 322 -11.15 -11.95 -2.85
C LEU A 322 -11.70 -12.04 -4.28
N VAL A 323 -10.98 -12.65 -5.22
CA VAL A 323 -11.56 -13.05 -6.50
C VAL A 323 -12.45 -14.27 -6.26
N SER A 324 -13.75 -14.12 -6.55
CA SER A 324 -14.69 -15.23 -6.38
C SER A 324 -14.63 -16.20 -7.56
N PHE A 325 -14.64 -17.49 -7.24
CA PHE A 325 -14.69 -18.57 -8.23
C PHE A 325 -15.94 -19.44 -8.03
N LEU A 326 -16.39 -20.05 -9.12
CA LEU A 326 -17.47 -21.03 -9.15
C LEU A 326 -16.89 -22.35 -9.64
N GLN A 327 -17.14 -23.44 -8.91
CA GLN A 327 -16.68 -24.78 -9.30
C GLN A 327 -17.79 -25.54 -9.99
N ALA A 328 -17.48 -26.17 -11.13
CA ALA A 328 -18.40 -27.09 -11.79
C ALA A 328 -18.57 -28.39 -10.97
N SER A 329 -19.62 -29.15 -11.32
CA SER A 329 -19.92 -30.45 -10.72
C SER A 329 -18.79 -31.47 -10.89
N ASP A 330 -17.98 -31.36 -11.95
CA ASP A 330 -16.80 -32.20 -12.20
C ASP A 330 -15.67 -31.98 -11.19
N LYS A 331 -15.73 -30.90 -10.39
CA LYS A 331 -14.71 -30.42 -9.44
C LYS A 331 -13.36 -30.03 -10.06
N GLN A 332 -13.11 -30.32 -11.32
CA GLN A 332 -11.84 -30.08 -12.02
C GLN A 332 -11.85 -28.77 -12.82
N THR A 333 -13.03 -28.18 -13.04
CA THR A 333 -13.19 -26.90 -13.74
C THR A 333 -13.58 -25.78 -12.77
N LEU A 334 -12.81 -24.69 -12.76
CA LEU A 334 -13.14 -23.45 -12.07
C LEU A 334 -13.51 -22.36 -13.07
N TYR A 335 -14.53 -21.59 -12.72
CA TYR A 335 -14.98 -20.42 -13.45
C TYR A 335 -14.75 -19.18 -12.60
N PHE A 336 -14.31 -18.09 -13.22
CA PHE A 336 -14.44 -16.77 -12.61
C PHE A 336 -15.92 -16.48 -12.32
N GLY A 337 -16.22 -15.70 -11.28
CA GLY A 337 -17.60 -15.40 -10.87
C GLY A 337 -18.45 -14.63 -11.92
N ASN A 338 -17.85 -14.23 -13.05
CA ASN A 338 -18.46 -13.42 -14.11
C ASN A 338 -19.25 -14.20 -15.17
N ILE A 339 -19.58 -15.48 -14.94
CA ILE A 339 -20.31 -16.30 -15.91
C ILE A 339 -21.77 -15.85 -16.12
N LYS A 340 -22.24 -15.95 -17.37
CA LYS A 340 -23.63 -15.71 -17.79
C LYS A 340 -24.46 -16.99 -18.02
N LYS A 341 -24.23 -18.01 -17.20
CA LYS A 341 -25.07 -19.23 -17.18
C LYS A 341 -25.86 -19.29 -15.88
N ASP A 342 -26.83 -20.21 -15.81
CA ASP A 342 -27.55 -20.50 -14.58
C ASP A 342 -26.54 -20.85 -13.48
N LYS A 343 -26.42 -19.96 -12.48
CA LYS A 343 -25.44 -20.10 -11.39
C LYS A 343 -25.79 -21.25 -10.45
N THR A 344 -27.01 -21.77 -10.49
CA THR A 344 -27.44 -22.91 -9.66
C THR A 344 -26.72 -24.21 -10.03
N ALA A 345 -26.15 -24.31 -11.23
CA ALA A 345 -25.36 -25.46 -11.68
C ALA A 345 -23.93 -25.50 -11.08
N TYR A 346 -23.54 -24.51 -10.28
CA TYR A 346 -22.18 -24.35 -9.78
C TYR A 346 -22.14 -24.19 -8.27
N THR A 347 -21.06 -24.66 -7.65
CA THR A 347 -20.80 -24.42 -6.23
C THR A 347 -19.92 -23.18 -6.08
N GLN A 348 -20.39 -22.18 -5.34
CA GLN A 348 -19.54 -21.03 -5.00
C GLN A 348 -18.38 -21.48 -4.10
N LYS A 349 -17.16 -21.10 -4.49
CA LYS A 349 -15.95 -21.35 -3.72
C LYS A 349 -15.30 -20.04 -3.33
N ASN A 350 -15.00 -19.92 -2.05
CA ASN A 350 -14.10 -18.89 -1.53
C ASN A 350 -12.76 -19.57 -1.30
N GLY A 351 -11.65 -18.98 -1.74
CA GLY A 351 -10.35 -19.63 -1.64
C GLY A 351 -9.32 -18.98 -2.53
N ILE A 352 -8.19 -19.66 -2.69
CA ILE A 352 -7.04 -19.14 -3.42
C ILE A 352 -6.78 -20.05 -4.62
N LEU A 353 -6.77 -19.48 -5.81
CA LEU A 353 -6.26 -20.14 -7.01
C LEU A 353 -4.73 -19.94 -7.07
N ILE A 354 -4.01 -21.03 -7.34
CA ILE A 354 -2.56 -21.10 -7.37
C ILE A 354 -2.17 -21.68 -8.74
N LYS A 355 -1.33 -20.98 -9.48
CA LYS A 355 -0.70 -21.49 -10.69
C LYS A 355 0.68 -22.03 -10.35
N THR A 356 0.98 -23.22 -10.85
CA THR A 356 2.26 -23.89 -10.70
C THR A 356 2.77 -24.38 -12.05
N ASP A 357 4.00 -24.88 -12.08
CA ASP A 357 4.55 -25.62 -13.23
C ASP A 357 3.76 -26.88 -13.59
N GLN A 358 3.06 -27.49 -12.63
CA GLN A 358 2.25 -28.71 -12.81
C GLN A 358 0.75 -28.46 -13.12
N GLY A 359 0.32 -27.21 -13.21
CA GLY A 359 -1.05 -26.83 -13.53
C GLY A 359 -1.65 -25.83 -12.54
N TYR A 360 -2.96 -25.89 -12.34
CA TYR A 360 -3.66 -25.05 -11.37
C TYR A 360 -4.05 -25.87 -10.14
N PHE A 361 -4.01 -25.23 -8.98
CA PHE A 361 -4.47 -25.77 -7.71
C PHE A 361 -5.37 -24.76 -7.01
N PHE A 362 -6.35 -25.24 -6.25
CA PHE A 362 -7.27 -24.39 -5.51
C PHE A 362 -7.28 -24.75 -4.02
N ALA A 363 -6.92 -23.79 -3.18
CA ALA A 363 -6.96 -23.90 -1.73
C ALA A 363 -8.30 -23.37 -1.20
N ASN A 364 -9.24 -24.27 -0.92
CA ASN A 364 -10.58 -23.91 -0.45
C ASN A 364 -10.55 -23.22 0.92
N ASN A 365 -11.29 -22.12 1.05
CA ASN A 365 -11.29 -21.16 2.17
C ASN A 365 -9.91 -20.57 2.54
N GLY A 366 -8.86 -20.85 1.75
CA GLY A 366 -7.50 -20.44 2.02
C GLY A 366 -6.97 -20.88 3.39
N ARG A 367 -7.54 -21.95 3.99
CA ARG A 367 -7.09 -22.41 5.30
C ARG A 367 -5.78 -23.21 5.14
N PRO A 368 -4.74 -22.97 5.95
CA PRO A 368 -3.44 -23.63 5.81
C PRO A 368 -3.48 -25.14 6.12
N ASN A 369 -4.57 -25.62 6.74
CA ASN A 369 -4.82 -27.03 7.04
C ASN A 369 -5.70 -27.74 6.01
N VAL A 370 -5.96 -27.13 4.84
CA VAL A 370 -6.71 -27.78 3.74
C VAL A 370 -5.77 -28.00 2.57
N LYS A 371 -5.69 -29.24 2.10
CA LYS A 371 -4.88 -29.60 0.93
C LYS A 371 -5.42 -28.92 -0.32
N PRO A 372 -4.58 -28.22 -1.11
CA PRO A 372 -5.00 -27.67 -2.40
C PRO A 372 -5.47 -28.77 -3.36
N GLU A 373 -6.61 -28.56 -4.02
CA GLU A 373 -7.19 -29.47 -5.01
C GLU A 373 -6.67 -29.13 -6.41
N LYS A 374 -6.31 -30.14 -7.23
CA LYS A 374 -5.85 -29.89 -8.62
C LYS A 374 -7.03 -29.46 -9.50
N ILE A 375 -6.81 -28.43 -10.31
CA ILE A 375 -7.76 -27.87 -11.26
C ILE A 375 -7.19 -28.04 -12.67
N GLU A 376 -7.97 -28.66 -13.55
CA GLU A 376 -7.56 -28.91 -14.94
C GLU A 376 -7.83 -27.70 -15.82
N LYS A 377 -8.96 -27.01 -15.60
CA LYS A 377 -9.41 -25.91 -16.44
C LYS A 377 -9.86 -24.72 -15.62
N VAL A 378 -9.38 -23.54 -16.00
CA VAL A 378 -9.86 -22.26 -15.49
C VAL A 378 -10.54 -21.53 -16.65
N ILE A 379 -11.78 -21.10 -16.43
CA ILE A 379 -12.65 -20.52 -17.45
C ILE A 379 -13.07 -19.12 -17.04
N ILE A 380 -13.08 -18.18 -17.98
CA ILE A 380 -13.53 -16.81 -17.76
C ILE A 380 -14.55 -16.42 -18.83
N TYR A 381 -15.54 -15.61 -18.47
CA TYR A 381 -16.46 -15.05 -19.46
C TYR A 381 -15.82 -13.83 -20.15
N ASN A 382 -15.68 -13.91 -21.47
CA ASN A 382 -15.19 -12.81 -22.29
C ASN A 382 -16.36 -11.89 -22.66
N GLU A 383 -16.31 -10.67 -22.12
CA GLU A 383 -17.35 -9.67 -22.31
C GLU A 383 -17.39 -9.07 -23.72
N THR A 384 -16.33 -9.20 -24.51
CA THR A 384 -16.29 -8.72 -25.90
C THR A 384 -16.88 -9.77 -26.85
N THR A 385 -16.45 -11.03 -26.74
CA THR A 385 -16.97 -12.12 -27.59
C THR A 385 -18.29 -12.71 -27.10
N LYS A 386 -18.68 -12.37 -25.86
CA LYS A 386 -19.87 -12.87 -25.16
C LYS A 386 -19.87 -14.38 -24.93
N GLN A 387 -18.71 -15.01 -24.86
CA GLN A 387 -18.55 -16.45 -24.67
C GLN A 387 -17.64 -16.78 -23.47
N ASN A 388 -17.83 -17.97 -22.89
CA ASN A 388 -16.86 -18.54 -21.96
C ASN A 388 -15.65 -19.03 -22.75
N GLU A 389 -14.46 -18.73 -22.28
CA GLU A 389 -13.21 -19.16 -22.88
C GLU A 389 -12.24 -19.67 -21.81
N THR A 390 -11.26 -20.45 -22.26
CA THR A 390 -10.13 -20.82 -21.40
C THR A 390 -9.41 -19.54 -20.96
N PHE A 391 -9.13 -19.45 -19.66
CA PHE A 391 -8.43 -18.33 -19.07
C PHE A 391 -6.97 -18.30 -19.54
N GLU A 392 -6.58 -17.18 -20.18
CA GLU A 392 -5.22 -16.88 -20.64
C GLU A 392 -4.47 -16.04 -19.60
N GLU A 393 -3.49 -16.63 -18.93
CA GLU A 393 -2.78 -16.00 -17.80
C GLU A 393 -2.03 -14.73 -18.22
N GLU A 394 -1.45 -14.74 -19.42
CA GLU A 394 -0.68 -13.64 -20.00
C GLU A 394 -1.53 -12.39 -20.27
N GLN A 395 -2.85 -12.54 -20.35
CA GLN A 395 -3.80 -11.43 -20.51
C GLN A 395 -4.33 -10.89 -19.17
N PHE A 396 -3.91 -11.47 -18.04
CA PHE A 396 -4.43 -11.14 -16.71
C PHE A 396 -3.49 -10.28 -15.87
N LEU A 397 -4.02 -9.16 -15.37
CA LEU A 397 -3.36 -8.27 -14.42
C LEU A 397 -4.18 -8.16 -13.12
N SER A 398 -3.57 -8.46 -11.98
CA SER A 398 -4.15 -8.18 -10.67
C SER A 398 -3.94 -6.70 -10.32
N ILE A 399 -5.02 -5.97 -10.03
CA ILE A 399 -4.97 -4.53 -9.67
C ILE A 399 -5.13 -4.35 -8.15
N ASP A 400 -6.12 -5.02 -7.56
CA ASP A 400 -6.38 -5.03 -6.12
C ASP A 400 -7.00 -6.39 -5.77
N GLU A 401 -7.22 -6.67 -4.50
CA GLU A 401 -7.77 -7.95 -4.07
C GLU A 401 -9.09 -8.29 -4.78
N ARG A 402 -9.91 -7.26 -5.07
CA ARG A 402 -11.21 -7.39 -5.73
C ARG A 402 -11.21 -6.92 -7.19
N ILE A 403 -10.06 -6.46 -7.69
CA ILE A 403 -9.98 -5.72 -8.95
C ILE A 403 -8.92 -6.34 -9.84
N PHE A 404 -9.28 -6.69 -11.06
CA PHE A 404 -8.34 -7.24 -12.03
C PHE A 404 -8.68 -6.76 -13.43
N ALA A 405 -7.71 -6.87 -14.34
CA ALA A 405 -7.92 -6.68 -15.76
C ALA A 405 -7.70 -7.99 -16.53
N TYR A 406 -8.48 -8.19 -17.58
CA TYR A 406 -8.36 -9.33 -18.51
C TYR A 406 -8.72 -8.88 -19.93
N LYS A 407 -7.82 -9.10 -20.90
CA LYS A 407 -7.99 -8.69 -22.32
C LYS A 407 -8.46 -7.24 -22.49
N GLY A 408 -7.86 -6.34 -21.72
CA GLY A 408 -8.12 -4.89 -21.75
C GLY A 408 -9.44 -4.42 -21.14
N LEU A 409 -10.16 -5.31 -20.45
CA LEU A 409 -11.33 -4.98 -19.64
C LEU A 409 -10.96 -5.03 -18.16
N ILE A 410 -11.51 -4.11 -17.37
CA ILE A 410 -11.31 -4.06 -15.91
C ILE A 410 -12.57 -4.58 -15.22
N PHE A 411 -12.37 -5.38 -14.18
CA PHE A 411 -13.42 -6.01 -13.38
C PHE A 411 -13.27 -5.61 -11.92
N ILE A 412 -14.39 -5.33 -11.25
CA ILE A 412 -14.50 -5.17 -9.81
C ILE A 412 -15.47 -6.23 -9.29
N ASN A 413 -15.04 -7.08 -8.35
CA ASN A 413 -15.81 -8.22 -7.85
C ASN A 413 -16.37 -9.10 -8.99
N ASN A 414 -15.55 -9.38 -10.00
CA ASN A 414 -15.93 -10.09 -11.23
C ASN A 414 -16.98 -9.38 -12.11
N ILE A 415 -17.33 -8.12 -11.83
CA ILE A 415 -18.26 -7.33 -12.66
C ILE A 415 -17.43 -6.36 -13.52
N PRO A 416 -17.57 -6.38 -14.85
CA PRO A 416 -16.81 -5.48 -15.73
C PRO A 416 -17.24 -4.01 -15.56
N LEU A 417 -16.27 -3.11 -15.69
CA LEU A 417 -16.51 -1.66 -15.75
C LEU A 417 -17.20 -1.29 -17.07
N LYS A 418 -18.13 -0.33 -17.02
CA LYS A 418 -18.86 0.14 -18.19
C LYS A 418 -17.98 1.00 -19.11
N GLU A 419 -17.19 1.89 -18.53
CA GLU A 419 -16.50 2.99 -19.24
C GLU A 419 -15.16 2.58 -19.86
N ILE A 420 -14.67 1.38 -19.54
CA ILE A 420 -13.36 0.89 -19.97
C ILE A 420 -13.55 -0.33 -20.86
N ASN A 421 -13.31 -0.15 -22.16
CA ASN A 421 -13.27 -1.21 -23.15
C ASN A 421 -11.98 -1.12 -23.96
N GLY A 422 -11.20 -2.20 -24.01
CA GLY A 422 -10.03 -2.33 -24.88
C GLY A 422 -8.81 -1.49 -24.47
N MET A 423 -8.63 -1.21 -23.18
CA MET A 423 -7.39 -0.59 -22.69
C MET A 423 -6.24 -1.60 -22.77
N ASN A 424 -5.36 -1.44 -23.74
CA ASN A 424 -4.19 -2.30 -23.90
C ASN A 424 -3.03 -1.78 -23.04
N ASN A 425 -2.12 -2.68 -22.63
CA ASN A 425 -0.91 -2.35 -21.87
C ASN A 425 -1.17 -1.62 -20.54
N LEU A 426 -2.28 -1.97 -19.86
CA LEU A 426 -2.59 -1.51 -18.51
C LEU A 426 -1.43 -1.85 -17.57
N ARG A 427 -0.96 -0.84 -16.84
CA ARG A 427 0.05 -1.00 -15.78
C ARG A 427 -0.26 -0.05 -14.64
N PHE A 428 0.17 -0.41 -13.44
CA PHE A 428 0.16 0.56 -12.35
C PHE A 428 1.03 1.75 -12.71
N PHE A 429 0.57 2.94 -12.31
CA PHE A 429 1.44 4.09 -12.24
C PHE A 429 2.42 3.88 -11.10
N THR A 430 3.70 3.82 -11.44
CA THR A 430 4.80 3.69 -10.49
C THR A 430 5.73 4.89 -10.65
N ASP A 431 6.09 5.52 -9.53
CA ASP A 431 7.09 6.58 -9.49
C ASP A 431 7.99 6.34 -8.28
N LYS A 432 9.30 6.36 -8.49
CA LYS A 432 10.30 6.20 -7.41
C LYS A 432 9.99 5.05 -6.44
N GLY A 433 9.67 3.87 -6.95
CA GLY A 433 9.38 2.69 -6.12
C GLY A 433 8.02 2.69 -5.44
N ILE A 434 7.22 3.75 -5.56
CA ILE A 434 5.85 3.82 -5.08
C ILE A 434 4.93 3.17 -6.13
N VAL A 435 4.34 2.02 -5.80
CA VAL A 435 3.19 1.49 -6.55
C VAL A 435 1.93 2.15 -6.05
N THR A 436 1.26 2.89 -6.94
CA THR A 436 0.09 3.68 -6.59
C THR A 436 -1.21 2.91 -6.87
N ASN A 437 -2.32 3.41 -6.36
CA ASN A 437 -3.65 2.89 -6.65
C ASN A 437 -4.19 3.39 -8.01
N PHE A 438 -3.32 3.89 -8.88
CA PHE A 438 -3.67 4.33 -10.21
C PHE A 438 -3.16 3.35 -11.26
N VAL A 439 -4.00 3.02 -12.24
CA VAL A 439 -3.63 2.23 -13.41
C VAL A 439 -3.72 3.10 -14.64
N THR A 440 -2.82 2.90 -15.58
CA THR A 440 -2.78 3.66 -16.82
C THR A 440 -2.32 2.82 -18.01
N ASP A 441 -2.82 3.18 -19.19
CA ASP A 441 -2.30 2.76 -20.50
C ASP A 441 -1.30 3.78 -21.09
N GLY A 442 -1.03 4.87 -20.37
CA GLY A 442 -0.20 5.99 -20.81
C GLY A 442 -0.98 7.24 -21.22
N LYS A 443 -2.30 7.16 -21.43
CA LYS A 443 -3.17 8.31 -21.80
C LYS A 443 -4.38 8.46 -20.89
N THR A 444 -4.83 7.36 -20.31
CA THR A 444 -5.94 7.32 -19.36
C THR A 444 -5.41 6.96 -17.99
N LEU A 445 -5.84 7.68 -16.97
CA LEU A 445 -5.57 7.41 -15.57
C LEU A 445 -6.85 6.89 -14.91
N VAL A 446 -6.79 5.72 -14.29
CA VAL A 446 -7.92 5.10 -13.59
C VAL A 446 -7.53 4.95 -12.12
N ALA A 447 -8.29 5.55 -11.22
CA ALA A 447 -7.99 5.56 -9.79
C ALA A 447 -8.81 4.51 -9.03
N PHE A 448 -8.14 3.69 -8.22
CA PHE A 448 -8.77 2.64 -7.43
C PHE A 448 -8.63 2.82 -5.90
N GLY A 449 -8.17 3.97 -5.45
CA GLY A 449 -8.06 4.27 -4.01
C GLY A 449 -9.42 4.29 -3.32
N ASN A 450 -9.49 3.65 -2.14
CA ASN A 450 -10.64 3.66 -1.21
C ASN A 450 -12.00 3.49 -1.89
N ILE A 451 -12.12 2.56 -2.83
CA ILE A 451 -13.40 2.28 -3.48
C ILE A 451 -14.38 1.66 -2.46
N GLY A 452 -15.38 2.44 -2.10
CA GLY A 452 -16.58 2.00 -1.40
C GLY A 452 -17.84 2.38 -2.20
N GLY A 453 -18.81 1.46 -2.28
CA GLY A 453 -20.15 1.79 -2.79
C GLY A 453 -20.24 2.21 -4.26
N TYR A 454 -19.61 1.46 -5.17
CA TYR A 454 -19.80 1.69 -6.61
C TYR A 454 -21.24 1.36 -7.03
N GLN A 455 -21.74 2.10 -8.03
CA GLN A 455 -23.05 1.83 -8.61
C GLN A 455 -22.93 0.78 -9.70
N THR A 456 -23.97 -0.04 -9.84
CA THR A 456 -24.11 -0.94 -10.99
C THR A 456 -25.31 -0.56 -11.83
N THR A 457 -25.26 -0.92 -13.10
CA THR A 457 -26.37 -0.76 -14.05
C THR A 457 -26.47 -2.00 -14.92
N LYS A 458 -27.67 -2.30 -15.41
CA LYS A 458 -27.88 -3.41 -16.36
C LYS A 458 -27.83 -2.86 -17.79
N ILE A 459 -26.88 -3.36 -18.57
CA ILE A 459 -26.72 -3.05 -19.99
C ILE A 459 -26.67 -4.38 -20.74
N ASP A 460 -27.57 -4.55 -21.71
CA ASP A 460 -27.69 -5.76 -22.54
C ASP A 460 -27.74 -7.06 -21.68
N GLY A 461 -28.58 -7.05 -20.65
CA GLY A 461 -28.74 -8.18 -19.73
C GLY A 461 -27.55 -8.47 -18.82
N SER A 462 -26.52 -7.60 -18.82
CA SER A 462 -25.28 -7.76 -18.05
C SER A 462 -25.20 -6.68 -16.99
N GLU A 463 -24.85 -7.05 -15.76
CA GLU A 463 -24.48 -6.06 -14.76
C GLU A 463 -23.12 -5.43 -15.12
N LYS A 464 -23.04 -4.11 -15.07
CA LYS A 464 -21.83 -3.31 -15.32
C LYS A 464 -21.62 -2.35 -14.16
N VAL A 465 -20.37 -2.19 -13.72
CA VAL A 465 -20.00 -1.17 -12.73
C VAL A 465 -19.85 0.19 -13.41
N VAL A 466 -20.44 1.23 -12.85
CA VAL A 466 -20.31 2.62 -13.31
C VAL A 466 -19.13 3.26 -12.56
N PHE A 467 -18.11 3.68 -13.31
CA PHE A 467 -16.81 4.08 -12.77
C PHE A 467 -16.29 5.44 -13.30
N GLU A 468 -17.16 6.23 -13.93
CA GLU A 468 -16.77 7.49 -14.59
C GLU A 468 -16.02 8.48 -13.68
N LYS A 469 -16.43 8.62 -12.41
CA LYS A 469 -15.80 9.55 -11.44
C LYS A 469 -14.37 9.19 -11.04
N TRP A 470 -13.85 8.05 -11.48
CA TRP A 470 -12.52 7.55 -11.15
C TRP A 470 -11.59 7.55 -12.37
N ILE A 471 -12.07 8.00 -13.52
CA ILE A 471 -11.34 7.93 -14.79
C ILE A 471 -11.04 9.34 -15.26
N LYS A 472 -9.76 9.59 -15.59
CA LYS A 472 -9.35 10.78 -16.32
C LYS A 472 -8.69 10.37 -17.63
N ARG A 473 -9.26 10.85 -18.73
CA ARG A 473 -8.67 10.71 -20.07
C ARG A 473 -7.76 11.89 -20.39
N ASP A 474 -6.90 11.67 -21.38
CA ASP A 474 -5.98 12.67 -21.95
C ASP A 474 -5.00 13.23 -20.90
N VAL A 475 -4.45 12.35 -20.07
CA VAL A 475 -3.43 12.69 -19.08
C VAL A 475 -2.03 12.42 -19.64
N THR A 476 -1.14 13.39 -19.50
CA THR A 476 0.29 13.20 -19.81
C THR A 476 0.99 12.58 -18.60
N VAL A 477 0.95 11.24 -18.51
CA VAL A 477 1.46 10.54 -17.32
C VAL A 477 2.96 10.72 -17.06
N ALA A 478 3.74 11.08 -18.07
CA ALA A 478 5.18 11.31 -17.94
C ALA A 478 5.53 12.46 -16.98
N ASN A 479 4.60 13.40 -16.76
CA ASN A 479 4.80 14.55 -15.88
C ASN A 479 4.24 14.32 -14.47
N LEU A 480 3.54 13.21 -14.26
CA LEU A 480 3.00 12.86 -12.95
C LEU A 480 4.12 12.37 -12.04
N ARG A 481 4.00 12.69 -10.76
CA ARG A 481 4.84 12.18 -9.68
C ARG A 481 3.96 11.64 -8.57
N ALA A 482 4.38 10.54 -7.95
CA ALA A 482 3.65 9.99 -6.82
C ALA A 482 4.06 10.73 -5.54
N ILE A 483 3.07 11.22 -4.79
CA ILE A 483 3.26 11.66 -3.41
C ILE A 483 3.08 10.44 -2.51
N ASN A 484 1.96 9.72 -2.68
CA ASN A 484 1.69 8.48 -1.97
C ASN A 484 0.80 7.56 -2.82
N LYS A 485 0.34 6.43 -2.26
CA LYS A 485 -0.48 5.46 -3.00
C LYS A 485 -1.78 6.05 -3.57
N ASN A 486 -2.33 7.08 -2.94
CA ASN A 486 -3.63 7.69 -3.30
C ASN A 486 -3.52 9.10 -3.88
N LEU A 487 -2.31 9.66 -3.98
CA LEU A 487 -2.13 11.05 -4.37
C LEU A 487 -0.96 11.18 -5.36
N LEU A 488 -1.27 11.67 -6.56
CA LEU A 488 -0.28 12.09 -7.55
C LEU A 488 -0.28 13.61 -7.69
N VAL A 489 0.78 14.12 -8.29
CA VAL A 489 0.97 15.54 -8.52
C VAL A 489 1.67 15.78 -9.87
N ASP A 490 1.28 16.85 -10.56
CA ASP A 490 2.09 17.43 -11.64
C ASP A 490 2.48 18.87 -11.27
N GLU A 491 3.01 19.64 -12.22
CA GLU A 491 3.40 21.04 -12.01
C GLU A 491 2.23 21.98 -11.62
N ASN A 492 0.98 21.57 -11.82
CA ASN A 492 -0.20 22.43 -11.70
C ASN A 492 -1.36 21.84 -10.88
N ASN A 493 -1.40 20.53 -10.62
CA ASN A 493 -2.56 19.82 -10.12
C ASN A 493 -2.19 18.72 -9.13
N PHE A 494 -3.07 18.52 -8.15
CA PHE A 494 -3.18 17.26 -7.41
C PHE A 494 -4.16 16.32 -8.09
N TYR A 495 -3.87 15.02 -8.02
CA TYR A 495 -4.75 13.92 -8.42
C TYR A 495 -4.96 13.02 -7.19
N ASP A 496 -6.06 13.23 -6.48
CA ASP A 496 -6.37 12.54 -5.22
C ASP A 496 -7.47 11.50 -5.43
N CYS A 497 -7.24 10.28 -4.97
CA CYS A 497 -8.24 9.21 -4.92
C CYS A 497 -8.52 8.67 -3.52
N SER A 498 -8.11 9.38 -2.47
CA SER A 498 -8.33 9.00 -1.06
C SER A 498 -9.81 8.98 -0.66
N ASN A 499 -10.64 9.81 -1.29
CA ASN A 499 -12.06 9.99 -0.94
C ASN A 499 -13.01 9.18 -1.82
N GLY A 500 -12.57 8.05 -2.36
CA GLY A 500 -13.41 7.15 -3.14
C GLY A 500 -13.92 7.76 -4.46
N SER A 501 -13.19 8.73 -5.04
CA SER A 501 -13.35 9.24 -6.41
C SER A 501 -12.06 9.93 -6.83
N LEU A 502 -11.82 10.10 -8.14
CA LEU A 502 -10.67 10.85 -8.63
C LEU A 502 -10.98 12.35 -8.61
N GLN A 503 -10.36 13.09 -7.71
CA GLN A 503 -10.40 14.54 -7.67
C GLN A 503 -9.14 15.12 -8.31
N ILE A 504 -9.33 15.98 -9.30
CA ILE A 504 -8.24 16.76 -9.92
C ILE A 504 -8.35 18.19 -9.44
N ILE A 505 -7.37 18.64 -8.68
CA ILE A 505 -7.42 19.90 -7.94
C ILE A 505 -6.26 20.78 -8.41
N PRO A 506 -6.54 21.78 -9.28
CA PRO A 506 -5.52 22.72 -9.72
C PRO A 506 -5.02 23.57 -8.55
N PHE A 507 -3.71 23.76 -8.44
CA PHE A 507 -3.08 24.58 -7.39
C PHE A 507 -3.66 25.99 -7.36
N LYS A 508 -3.90 26.58 -8.54
CA LYS A 508 -4.52 27.92 -8.65
C LYS A 508 -5.89 27.99 -8.01
N LYS A 509 -6.68 26.90 -8.01
CA LYS A 509 -8.01 26.87 -7.37
C LYS A 509 -7.93 26.75 -5.86
N LEU A 510 -6.80 26.31 -5.30
CA LEU A 510 -6.58 26.29 -3.86
C LEU A 510 -6.32 27.68 -3.27
N GLY A 511 -6.06 28.70 -4.09
CA GLY A 511 -5.86 30.07 -3.62
C GLY A 511 -4.67 30.29 -2.69
N MET A 512 -3.71 29.36 -2.64
CA MET A 512 -2.52 29.42 -1.80
C MET A 512 -1.29 28.83 -2.51
N PRO A 513 -0.07 29.26 -2.15
CA PRO A 513 1.17 28.65 -2.64
C PRO A 513 1.29 27.17 -2.25
N VAL A 514 1.79 26.35 -3.18
CA VAL A 514 2.12 24.94 -2.97
C VAL A 514 3.62 24.76 -3.15
N LYS A 515 4.31 24.20 -2.16
CA LYS A 515 5.73 23.83 -2.21
C LYS A 515 5.85 22.31 -2.25
N LEU A 516 6.47 21.78 -3.30
CA LEU A 516 6.68 20.34 -3.48
C LEU A 516 8.05 19.92 -2.94
N LEU A 517 8.08 19.20 -1.83
CA LEU A 517 9.27 18.53 -1.28
C LEU A 517 9.12 17.02 -1.46
N LEU A 518 9.28 16.59 -2.70
CA LEU A 518 9.13 15.20 -3.09
C LEU A 518 10.40 14.41 -2.79
N PRO A 519 10.28 13.10 -2.51
CA PRO A 519 11.42 12.22 -2.31
C PRO A 519 12.34 12.24 -3.54
N THR A 520 13.65 12.34 -3.30
CA THR A 520 14.66 12.27 -4.36
C THR A 520 15.01 10.83 -4.69
N GLU A 521 15.07 9.96 -3.68
CA GLU A 521 15.31 8.52 -3.78
C GLU A 521 14.00 7.71 -3.74
N PRO A 522 14.02 6.43 -4.16
CA PRO A 522 12.84 5.57 -4.10
C PRO A 522 12.26 5.46 -2.69
N MET A 523 11.01 5.88 -2.50
CA MET A 523 10.26 5.56 -1.30
C MET A 523 9.63 4.19 -1.47
N GLN A 524 10.02 3.26 -0.62
CA GLN A 524 9.48 1.92 -0.70
C GLN A 524 8.24 1.79 0.17
N TYR A 525 7.10 2.05 -0.44
CA TYR A 525 5.83 1.60 0.10
C TYR A 525 5.56 0.19 -0.38
N ASP A 526 5.54 -0.74 0.57
CA ASP A 526 4.88 -2.04 0.57
C ASP A 526 4.33 -2.53 -0.79
N PHE A 527 4.98 -3.54 -1.36
CA PHE A 527 4.46 -4.28 -2.52
C PHE A 527 3.44 -5.32 -2.03
N ARG A 528 2.32 -5.40 -2.77
CA ARG A 528 1.25 -6.38 -2.60
C ARG A 528 1.67 -7.77 -3.04
#